data_AF-A0A183L6D1-F1
#
_entry.id   AF-A0A183L6D1-F1
#
_cell.length_a   1.000
_cell.length_b   1.000
_cell.length_c   1.000
_cell.angle_alpha   90.00
_cell.angle_beta   90.00
_cell.angle_gamma   90.00
#
_symmetry.space_group_name_H-M   'P 1'
#
loop_
_entity.id
_entity.type
_entity.pdbx_description
1 polymer ?
#
loop_
_entity_poly.entity_id
_entity_poly.type
_entity_poly.pdbx_seq_one_letter_code
_entity_poly.pdbx_strand_id
1 'polypeptide(L)' 'MDMMNCGKNYLTSQLKLDPDDFLFGFHWPPFNSVHHLHMHILGPKQLMSFNLMFDPRFHIFRKVERVLDDLKKLKIERKK' A
#
# COMPACT_ATOMS: atom_id res chain seq x y z
N MET A 1 7.51 -13.19 -8.36
CA MET A 1 6.66 -12.94 -7.18
C MET A 1 6.80 -11.47 -6.81
N ASP A 2 5.72 -10.69 -6.81
CA ASP A 2 5.75 -9.26 -6.42
C ASP A 2 5.32 -9.05 -4.96
N MET A 3 5.45 -7.82 -4.46
CA MET A 3 5.15 -7.47 -3.07
C MET A 3 3.67 -7.71 -2.71
N MET A 4 2.74 -7.43 -3.63
CA MET A 4 1.30 -7.62 -3.41
C MET A 4 0.96 -9.09 -3.27
N ASN A 5 1.44 -9.92 -4.20
CA ASN A 5 1.23 -11.36 -4.16
C ASN A 5 1.88 -11.98 -2.92
N CYS A 6 3.07 -11.49 -2.52
CA CYS A 6 3.71 -11.91 -1.28
C CYS A 6 2.83 -11.62 -0.05
N GLY A 7 2.32 -10.38 0.06
CA GLY A 7 1.45 -9.97 1.15
C GLY A 7 0.11 -10.72 1.19
N LYS A 8 -0.54 -10.86 0.03
CA LYS A 8 -1.79 -11.63 -0.10
C LYS A 8 -1.61 -13.09 0.30
N ASN A 9 -0.54 -13.74 -0.18
CA ASN A 9 -0.26 -15.13 0.16
C ASN A 9 0.05 -15.30 1.65
N TYR A 10 0.73 -14.34 2.28
CA TYR A 10 0.96 -14.38 3.72
C TYR A 10 -0.37 -14.32 4.50
N LEU A 11 -1.25 -13.38 4.16
CA LEU A 11 -2.57 -13.26 4.80
C LEU A 11 -3.42 -14.52 4.60
N THR A 12 -3.54 -15.01 3.36
CA THR A 12 -4.43 -16.14 3.06
C THR A 12 -3.87 -17.48 3.52
N SER A 13 -2.59 -17.75 3.27
CA SER A 13 -2.01 -19.06 3.50
C SER A 13 -1.61 -19.27 4.95
N GLN A 14 -0.98 -18.26 5.55
CA GLN A 14 -0.43 -18.36 6.92
C GLN A 14 -1.44 -17.93 7.98
N LEU A 15 -2.15 -16.80 7.76
CA LEU A 15 -3.05 -16.24 8.77
C LEU A 15 -4.53 -16.61 8.57
N LYS A 16 -4.89 -17.17 7.42
CA LYS A 16 -6.29 -17.50 7.04
C LYS A 16 -7.22 -16.27 7.10
N LEU A 17 -6.71 -15.10 6.74
CA LEU A 17 -7.46 -13.83 6.71
C LEU A 17 -7.77 -13.41 5.28
N ASP A 18 -8.87 -12.69 5.09
CA ASP A 18 -9.24 -12.10 3.80
C ASP A 18 -8.36 -10.86 3.51
N PRO A 19 -7.55 -10.86 2.43
CA PRO A 19 -6.77 -9.69 2.06
C PRO A 19 -7.59 -8.42 1.81
N ASP A 20 -8.86 -8.55 1.43
CA ASP A 20 -9.71 -7.39 1.16
C ASP A 20 -10.07 -6.61 2.42
N ASP A 21 -9.86 -7.20 3.61
CA ASP A 21 -9.98 -6.51 4.91
C ASP A 21 -8.76 -5.65 5.24
N PHE A 22 -7.70 -5.68 4.43
CA PHE A 22 -6.44 -4.98 4.69
C PHE A 22 -6.18 -3.87 3.66
N LEU A 23 -5.39 -2.88 4.08
CA LEU A 23 -4.83 -1.85 3.21
C LEU A 23 -3.40 -2.23 2.84
N PHE A 24 -3.11 -2.16 1.54
CA PHE A 24 -1.77 -2.32 1.01
C PHE A 24 -1.28 -0.96 0.50
N GLY A 25 -0.08 -0.54 0.91
CA GLY A 25 0.45 0.73 0.44
C GLY A 25 1.83 1.08 0.96
N PHE A 26 2.26 2.30 0.66
CA PHE A 26 3.58 2.84 0.93
C PHE A 26 3.47 4.18 1.66
N HIS A 27 4.45 4.49 2.50
CA HIS A 27 4.66 5.88 2.94
C HIS A 27 5.27 6.71 1.81
N TRP A 28 4.84 7.96 1.70
CA TRP A 28 5.26 8.90 0.66
C TRP A 28 6.21 9.96 1.21
N PRO A 29 7.36 10.23 0.56
CA PRO A 29 8.28 11.28 0.99
C PRO A 29 7.60 12.67 1.06
N PRO A 30 7.99 13.52 2.03
CA PRO A 30 9.11 13.36 2.97
C PRO A 30 8.76 12.51 4.21
N PHE A 31 7.56 11.95 4.29
CA PHE A 31 7.03 11.27 5.48
C PHE A 31 7.31 9.76 5.50
N ASN A 32 8.52 9.36 5.10
CA ASN A 32 8.97 7.98 5.15
C ASN A 32 9.79 7.72 6.43
N SER A 33 9.48 6.62 7.14
CA SER A 33 10.20 6.23 8.36
C SER A 33 11.58 5.62 8.07
N VAL A 34 11.76 5.03 6.89
CA VAL A 34 13.02 4.41 6.45
C VAL A 34 13.30 4.74 4.98
N HIS A 35 14.54 4.59 4.55
CA HIS A 35 15.03 4.97 3.21
C HIS A 35 15.09 3.83 2.19
N HIS A 36 14.26 2.80 2.35
CA HIS A 36 14.13 1.72 1.36
C HIS A 36 12.66 1.45 1.06
N LEU A 37 12.39 0.94 -0.15
CA LEU A 37 11.04 0.60 -0.58
C LEU A 37 10.51 -0.57 0.25
N HIS A 38 9.44 -0.33 1.00
CA HIS A 38 8.72 -1.35 1.76
C HIS A 38 7.22 -1.09 1.67
N MET A 39 6.44 -2.15 1.55
CA MET A 39 4.98 -2.08 1.48
C MET A 39 4.43 -2.44 2.85
N HIS A 40 3.48 -1.64 3.34
CA HIS A 40 2.70 -1.95 4.52
C HIS A 40 1.47 -2.79 4.17
N ILE A 41 1.11 -3.67 5.10
CA ILE A 41 -0.15 -4.41 5.14
C ILE A 41 -0.80 -4.02 6.46
N LEU A 42 -1.93 -3.31 6.41
CA LEU A 42 -2.57 -2.71 7.58
C LEU A 42 -3.99 -3.21 7.72
N GLY A 43 -4.36 -3.72 8.90
CA GLY A 43 -5.73 -4.14 9.14
C GLY A 43 -5.88 -5.14 10.28
N PRO A 44 -7.09 -5.71 10.43
CA PRO A 44 -8.28 -5.46 9.61
C PRO A 44 -8.78 -4.01 9.68
N LYS A 45 -9.20 -3.42 8.55
CA LYS A 45 -9.64 -2.00 8.43
C LYS A 45 -10.66 -1.60 9.50
N GLN A 46 -11.60 -2.48 9.81
CA GLN A 46 -12.66 -2.25 10.80
C GLN A 46 -12.18 -2.13 12.24
N LEU A 47 -10.98 -2.64 12.56
CA LEU A 47 -10.40 -2.61 13.90
C LEU A 47 -9.34 -1.51 14.05
N MET A 48 -8.98 -0.84 12.95
CA MET A 48 -7.98 0.21 12.98
C MET A 48 -8.57 1.47 13.62
N SER A 49 -7.86 2.01 14.61
CA SER A 49 -8.08 3.38 15.06
C SER A 49 -7.52 4.39 14.05
N PHE A 50 -7.99 5.62 14.12
CA PHE A 50 -7.46 6.70 13.29
C PHE A 50 -5.96 6.89 13.56
N ASN A 51 -5.16 6.85 12.49
CA ASN A 51 -3.75 7.18 12.53
C ASN A 51 -3.37 7.95 11.26
N LEU A 52 -2.87 9.17 11.46
CA LEU A 52 -2.46 10.07 10.40
C LEU A 52 -1.45 9.43 9.42
N MET A 53 -0.54 8.59 9.92
CA MET A 53 0.50 7.96 9.11
C MET A 53 -0.05 6.99 8.07
N PHE A 54 -1.24 6.43 8.31
CA PHE A 54 -1.82 5.37 7.50
C PHE A 54 -3.09 5.80 6.76
N ASP A 55 -3.51 7.04 6.94
CA ASP A 55 -4.72 7.57 6.33
C ASP A 55 -4.42 8.10 4.91
N PRO A 56 -5.03 7.50 3.85
CA PRO A 56 -4.77 7.90 2.47
C PRO A 56 -5.17 9.34 2.12
N ARG A 57 -5.98 10.00 2.96
CA ARG A 57 -6.47 11.36 2.73
C ARG A 57 -5.38 12.41 2.93
N PHE A 58 -4.37 12.13 3.74
CA PHE A 58 -3.32 13.09 4.08
C PHE A 58 -2.08 12.97 3.19
N HIS A 59 -2.13 12.16 2.14
CA HIS A 59 -1.03 11.92 1.19
C HIS A 59 0.28 11.38 1.82
N ILE A 60 0.27 11.03 3.10
CA ILE A 60 1.36 10.34 3.79
C ILE A 60 1.39 8.86 3.39
N PHE A 61 0.22 8.23 3.36
CA PHE A 61 0.05 6.85 2.90
C PHE A 61 -0.56 6.80 1.50
N ARG A 62 0.04 6.03 0.59
CA ARG A 62 -0.51 5.78 -0.75
C ARG A 62 -0.76 4.30 -0.98
N LYS A 63 -2.00 3.98 -1.32
CA LYS A 63 -2.42 2.63 -1.70
C LYS A 63 -1.69 2.15 -2.96
N VAL A 64 -1.39 0.85 -3.02
CA VAL A 64 -0.64 0.24 -4.15
C VAL A 64 -1.30 0.52 -5.48
N GLU A 65 -2.62 0.38 -5.57
CA GLU A 65 -3.38 0.56 -6.82
C GLU A 65 -3.20 1.98 -7.36
N ARG A 66 -3.27 2.98 -6.48
CA ARG A 66 -3.07 4.39 -6.85
C ARG A 66 -1.65 4.64 -7.36
N VAL A 67 -0.64 4.08 -6.69
CA VAL A 67 0.76 4.21 -7.12
C VAL A 67 0.97 3.58 -8.50
N LEU A 68 0.43 2.39 -8.73
CA LEU A 68 0.54 1.71 -10.02
C LEU A 68 -0.16 2.50 -11.14
N ASP A 69 -1.33 3.06 -10.88
CA ASP A 69 -2.07 3.83 -11.88
C ASP A 69 -1.37 5.15 -12.22
N ASP A 70 -0.82 5.85 -11.22
CA ASP A 70 -0.02 7.06 -11.43
C ASP A 70 1.22 6.73 -12.29
N LEU A 71 1.91 5.63 -12.00
CA LEU A 71 3.08 5.19 -12.78
C LEU A 71 2.72 4.82 -14.23
N LYS A 72 1.55 4.19 -14.46
CA LYS A 72 1.08 3.89 -15.82
C LYS A 72 0.81 5.18 -16.61
N LYS A 73 0.16 6.18 -15.99
CA LYS A 73 -0.10 7.47 -16.62
C LYS A 73 1.19 8.19 -17.00
N LEU A 74 2.16 8.25 -16.09
CA LEU A 74 3.48 8.85 -16.36
C LEU A 74 4.22 8.15 -17.51
N LYS A 75 4.08 6.83 -17.65
CA LYS A 75 4.66 6.10 -18.79
C LYS A 75 4.00 6.45 -20.12
N ILE A 76 2.71 6.76 -20.12
CA ILE A 76 1.98 7.18 -21.33
C ILE A 76 2.42 8.58 -21.73
N GLU A 77 2.49 9.51 -20.78
CA GLU A 77 2.92 10.89 -21.03
C GLU A 77 4.34 10.98 -21.57
N ARG A 78 5.27 10.17 -21.03
CA ARG A 78 6.67 10.12 -21.51
C ARG A 78 6.86 9.53 -22.91
N LYS A 79 5.85 8.89 -23.48
CA LYS A 79 5.89 8.30 -24.83
C LYS A 79 5.28 9.21 -25.89
N LYS A 80 4.62 10.30 -25.48
CA LYS A 80 4.17 11.38 -26.37
C LYS A 80 5.31 12.37 -26.57
#